data_AF-A0A9N8YUE3-F1
#
_entry.id   AF-A0A9N8YUE3-F1
#
_cell.length_a   1.000
_cell.length_b   1.000
_cell.length_c   1.000
_cell.angle_alpha   90.00
_cell.angle_beta   90.00
_cell.angle_gamma   90.00
#
_symmetry.space_group_name_H-M   'P 1'
#
loop_
_entity.id
_entity.type
_entity.pdbx_description
1 polymer ?
#
loop_
_entity_poly.entity_id
_entity_poly.type
_entity_poly.pdbx_seq_one_letter_code
_entity_poly.pdbx_strand_id
1 'polypeptide(L)'
;MVNANEWLNRVISTSKKREQATTLSVYRGDRVGVCWRSYRDAPVEYFDGNQNNCLIAPNYCFYNVGLEGELDLNDFVSLQELRIEGTAQQQQKLTSLKIDKCIVLTKITINYTTLGSLSLGSKPRLQQTNFVGNKRLIFRDIALKDQIETLTSLILPAKSVSLNDLKLVDKKIKEERLDYHLQVIKSSFDENNQLWLESLVDAQQEVLKNNSKFARKQLEKCKKKLLEALTAEEIQDILNKKIEINELEVQLNNLNKFLLRDRH
;
A
#
# COMPACT_ATOMS: atom_id res chain seq x y z
N MET A 1 -3.75 21.87 14.58
CA MET A 1 -2.92 20.77 14.06
C MET A 1 -1.63 20.77 14.85
N VAL A 2 -0.89 19.66 14.83
CA VAL A 2 0.37 19.51 15.55
C VAL A 2 1.39 18.81 14.65
N ASN A 3 2.66 19.18 14.79
CA ASN A 3 3.75 18.47 14.13
C ASN A 3 3.72 16.99 14.53
N ALA A 4 3.73 16.10 13.54
CA ALA A 4 3.47 14.69 13.78
C ALA A 4 4.57 14.01 14.61
N ASN A 5 5.84 14.31 14.35
CA ASN A 5 6.97 13.77 15.13
C ASN A 5 7.03 14.34 16.55
N GLU A 6 6.81 15.65 16.72
CA GLU A 6 6.75 16.25 18.07
C GLU A 6 5.61 15.66 18.89
N TRP A 7 4.45 15.50 18.27
CA TRP A 7 3.30 14.85 18.90
C TRP A 7 3.63 13.42 19.30
N LEU A 8 4.20 12.62 18.39
CA LEU A 8 4.58 11.23 18.63
C LEU A 8 5.59 11.12 19.80
N ASN A 9 6.59 12.00 19.83
CA ASN A 9 7.57 12.11 20.92
C ASN A 9 6.93 12.46 22.26
N ARG A 10 5.86 13.24 22.25
CA ARG A 10 5.11 13.59 23.46
C ARG A 10 4.24 12.43 23.95
N VAL A 11 3.52 11.75 23.05
CA VAL A 11 2.51 10.73 23.44
C VAL A 11 3.09 9.33 23.64
N ILE A 12 4.13 8.97 22.89
CA ILE A 12 4.86 7.69 23.01
C ILE A 12 6.35 8.03 23.09
N SER A 13 6.78 8.47 24.26
CA SER A 13 8.09 9.11 24.46
C SER A 13 9.30 8.17 24.50
N THR A 14 9.09 6.89 24.77
CA THR A 14 10.20 5.93 24.95
C THR A 14 10.30 4.96 23.78
N SER A 15 11.51 4.73 23.24
CA SER A 15 11.74 3.77 22.15
C SER A 15 11.23 2.36 22.50
N LYS A 16 11.42 1.90 23.74
CA LYS A 16 10.90 0.60 24.21
C LYS A 16 9.37 0.43 24.00
N LYS A 17 8.59 1.48 24.25
CA LYS A 17 7.13 1.45 24.02
C LYS A 17 6.79 1.39 22.51
N ARG A 18 7.59 2.09 21.69
CA ARG A 18 7.44 2.09 20.22
C ARG A 18 7.77 0.73 19.62
N GLU A 19 8.86 0.13 20.08
CA GLU A 19 9.33 -1.18 19.60
C GLU A 19 8.32 -2.30 19.90
N GLN A 20 7.59 -2.20 21.01
CA GLN A 20 6.57 -3.16 21.43
C GLN A 20 5.19 -2.90 20.80
N ALA A 21 5.00 -1.75 20.15
CA ALA A 21 3.71 -1.40 19.56
C ALA A 21 3.39 -2.30 18.36
N THR A 22 2.24 -2.94 18.39
CA THR A 22 1.72 -3.76 17.28
C THR A 22 0.66 -3.02 16.47
N THR A 23 -0.04 -2.07 17.08
CA THR A 23 -1.09 -1.28 16.43
C THR A 23 -0.91 0.21 16.74
N LEU A 24 -1.00 1.04 15.71
CA LEU A 24 -1.06 2.50 15.84
C LEU A 24 -2.22 3.04 14.99
N SER A 25 -3.19 3.67 15.65
CA SER A 25 -4.34 4.28 15.00
C SER A 25 -4.46 5.75 15.38
N VAL A 26 -4.49 6.63 14.38
CA VAL A 26 -4.66 8.08 14.54
C VAL A 26 -5.82 8.56 13.68
N TYR A 27 -6.84 9.10 14.33
CA TYR A 27 -8.07 9.59 13.71
C TYR A 27 -8.18 11.10 13.89
N ARG A 28 -8.50 11.79 12.79
CA ARG A 28 -8.90 13.19 12.77
C ARG A 28 -10.37 13.31 12.43
N GLY A 29 -11.08 14.06 13.27
CA GLY A 29 -12.48 14.41 13.13
C GLY A 29 -13.39 13.69 14.09
N ASP A 30 -14.66 14.11 14.10
CA ASP A 30 -15.66 13.89 15.17
C ASP A 30 -16.09 12.43 15.38
N ARG A 31 -15.28 11.46 14.93
CA ARG A 31 -15.39 10.08 15.38
C ARG A 31 -15.21 10.07 16.90
N VAL A 32 -16.33 10.04 17.61
CA VAL A 32 -16.43 9.55 18.98
C VAL A 32 -16.17 8.04 18.90
N GLY A 33 -14.91 7.66 18.76
CA GLY A 33 -14.52 6.27 18.85
C GLY A 33 -14.76 5.84 20.29
N VAL A 34 -15.76 4.99 20.51
CA VAL A 34 -15.81 4.22 21.75
C VAL A 34 -14.63 3.25 21.63
N CYS A 35 -13.59 3.45 22.44
CA CYS A 35 -12.52 2.47 22.53
C CYS A 35 -13.20 1.15 22.95
N TRP A 36 -13.32 0.19 22.03
CA TRP A 36 -14.06 -1.03 22.29
C TRP A 36 -13.41 -1.75 23.47
N ARG A 37 -14.20 -1.89 24.53
CA ARG A 37 -13.87 -2.61 25.76
C ARG A 37 -13.24 -3.97 25.45
N SER A 38 -12.06 -4.23 25.98
CA SER A 38 -11.58 -5.60 26.25
C SER A 38 -10.68 -5.70 27.49
N TYR A 39 -10.74 -4.74 28.42
CA TYR A 39 -10.13 -4.89 29.75
C TYR A 39 -11.04 -4.22 30.78
N ARG A 40 -11.83 -5.03 31.52
CA ARG A 40 -12.65 -4.56 32.65
C ARG A 40 -11.83 -4.20 33.89
N ASP A 41 -10.52 -4.41 33.87
CA ASP A 41 -9.65 -4.33 35.05
C ASP A 41 -8.51 -3.31 34.91
N ALA A 42 -8.50 -2.46 33.87
CA ALA A 42 -7.53 -1.38 33.80
C ALA A 42 -7.97 -0.22 34.73
N PRO A 43 -7.10 0.29 35.63
CA PRO A 43 -7.47 1.36 36.55
C PRO A 43 -7.90 2.64 35.81
N VAL A 44 -8.62 3.52 36.51
CA VAL A 44 -9.27 4.72 35.97
C VAL A 44 -8.30 5.89 35.71
N GLU A 45 -7.02 5.76 36.11
CA GLU A 45 -5.97 6.79 35.95
C GLU A 45 -5.47 6.97 34.49
N TYR A 46 -6.05 6.26 33.52
CA TYR A 46 -5.46 6.04 32.19
C TYR A 46 -6.08 6.87 31.07
N PHE A 47 -7.01 7.77 31.40
CA PHE A 47 -7.67 8.66 30.46
C PHE A 47 -7.31 10.11 30.79
N ASP A 48 -6.64 10.78 29.85
CA ASP A 48 -6.62 12.25 29.86
C ASP A 48 -8.08 12.69 29.69
N GLY A 49 -8.57 13.51 30.62
CA GLY A 49 -9.98 13.74 30.96
C GLY A 49 -10.86 14.38 29.88
N ASN A 50 -10.53 14.22 28.60
CA ASN A 50 -11.29 14.71 27.47
C ASN A 50 -11.29 13.83 26.20
N GLN A 51 -10.57 12.70 26.11
CA GLN A 51 -10.45 11.99 24.83
C GLN A 51 -10.36 10.46 24.99
N ASN A 52 -11.13 9.73 24.16
CA ASN A 52 -11.24 8.26 24.11
C ASN A 52 -9.96 7.52 23.64
N ASN A 53 -8.79 8.04 23.96
CA ASN A 53 -7.50 7.54 23.49
C ASN A 53 -7.09 6.29 24.29
N CYS A 54 -6.46 5.33 23.62
CA CYS A 54 -5.81 4.17 24.25
C CYS A 54 -4.30 4.35 24.18
N LEU A 55 -3.65 4.43 25.34
CA LEU A 55 -2.19 4.60 25.48
C LEU A 55 -1.49 3.32 25.96
N ILE A 56 -2.19 2.19 25.91
CA ILE A 56 -1.74 0.93 26.51
C ILE A 56 -1.02 0.11 25.44
N ALA A 57 0.29 -0.11 25.65
CA ALA A 57 1.04 -1.04 24.83
C ALA A 57 0.37 -2.43 24.84
N PRO A 58 0.31 -3.14 23.70
CA PRO A 58 0.96 -2.82 22.44
C PRO A 58 0.09 -2.00 21.46
N ASN A 59 -1.09 -1.52 21.87
CA ASN A 59 -2.09 -0.93 20.98
C ASN A 59 -2.37 0.53 21.29
N TYR A 60 -1.98 1.41 20.38
CA TYR A 60 -2.16 2.85 20.52
C TYR A 60 -3.29 3.35 19.64
N CYS A 61 -4.23 4.08 20.23
CA CYS A 61 -5.36 4.67 19.52
C CYS A 61 -5.58 6.11 19.94
N PHE A 62 -5.65 7.01 18.97
CA PHE A 62 -5.76 8.45 19.19
C PHE A 62 -6.87 9.03 18.33
N TYR A 63 -7.83 9.71 18.97
CA TYR A 63 -8.96 10.36 18.32
C TYR A 63 -8.81 11.88 18.36
N ASN A 64 -9.43 12.54 17.38
CA ASN A 64 -9.41 13.99 17.24
C ASN A 64 -7.99 14.60 17.13
N VAL A 65 -7.02 13.84 16.62
CA VAL A 65 -5.64 14.30 16.45
C VAL A 65 -5.39 14.70 14.99
N GLY A 66 -5.20 16.00 14.77
CA GLY A 66 -4.79 16.53 13.47
C GLY A 66 -3.28 16.67 13.36
N LEU A 67 -2.65 15.74 12.65
CA LEU A 67 -1.21 15.70 12.37
C LEU A 67 -0.85 16.51 11.12
N GLU A 68 0.34 17.12 11.15
CA GLU A 68 0.96 17.76 9.99
C GLU A 68 2.47 17.50 9.92
N GLY A 69 3.04 17.64 8.72
CA GLY A 69 4.48 17.46 8.49
C GLY A 69 4.89 16.00 8.30
N GLU A 70 6.10 15.65 8.73
CA GLU A 70 6.65 14.30 8.66
C GLU A 70 6.26 13.47 9.88
N LEU A 71 5.82 12.23 9.64
CA LEU A 71 5.65 11.19 10.66
C LEU A 71 6.66 10.06 10.44
N ASP A 72 7.59 9.88 11.37
CA ASP A 72 8.59 8.81 11.36
C ASP A 72 8.22 7.71 12.35
N LEU A 73 7.95 6.52 11.84
CA LEU A 73 7.56 5.33 12.59
C LEU A 73 8.64 4.25 12.57
N ASN A 74 9.88 4.56 12.18
CA ASN A 74 10.95 3.56 12.07
C ASN A 74 11.34 2.90 13.40
N ASP A 75 11.00 3.49 14.55
CA ASP A 75 11.18 2.86 15.86
C ASP A 75 10.10 1.78 16.15
N PHE A 76 9.05 1.70 15.34
CA PHE A 76 7.91 0.78 15.52
C PHE A 76 8.16 -0.54 14.77
N VAL A 77 9.22 -1.25 15.15
CA VAL A 77 9.69 -2.46 14.44
C VAL A 77 8.69 -3.63 14.48
N SER A 78 7.83 -3.68 15.50
CA SER A 78 6.81 -4.72 15.67
C SER A 78 5.43 -4.33 15.13
N LEU A 79 5.31 -3.20 14.42
CA LEU A 79 4.03 -2.67 13.96
C LEU A 79 3.41 -3.56 12.88
N GLN A 80 2.23 -4.10 13.18
CA GLN A 80 1.45 -4.97 12.30
C GLN A 80 0.32 -4.21 11.60
N GLU A 81 -0.30 -3.26 12.32
CA GLU A 81 -1.43 -2.47 11.82
C GLU A 81 -1.18 -0.97 12.02
N LEU A 82 -1.27 -0.22 10.92
CA LEU A 82 -1.19 1.25 10.91
C LEU A 82 -2.49 1.84 10.34
N ARG A 83 -3.11 2.75 11.10
CA ARG A 83 -4.24 3.55 10.63
C ARG A 83 -4.00 5.04 10.83
N ILE A 84 -4.13 5.80 9.75
CA ILE A 84 -4.06 7.26 9.75
C ILE A 84 -5.26 7.75 8.96
N GLU A 85 -6.28 8.22 9.65
CA GLU A 85 -7.56 8.57 9.04
C GLU A 85 -7.91 10.04 9.34
N GLY A 86 -8.39 10.75 8.32
CA GLY A 86 -9.11 12.00 8.46
C GLY A 86 -10.55 11.87 7.97
N THR A 87 -11.19 13.01 7.71
CA THR A 87 -12.47 13.10 6.99
C THR A 87 -12.32 14.00 5.76
N ALA A 88 -13.31 14.00 4.87
CA ALA A 88 -13.32 14.87 3.70
C ALA A 88 -13.17 16.36 4.09
N GLN A 89 -13.72 16.77 5.24
CA GLN A 89 -13.66 18.13 5.77
C GLN A 89 -12.41 18.38 6.63
N GLN A 90 -11.86 17.33 7.27
CA GLN A 90 -10.74 17.42 8.20
C GLN A 90 -9.66 16.39 7.86
N GLN A 91 -8.93 16.66 6.78
CA GLN A 91 -7.85 15.79 6.29
C GLN A 91 -6.61 15.82 7.20
N GLN A 92 -5.87 14.72 7.31
CA GLN A 92 -4.52 14.75 7.90
C GLN A 92 -3.56 15.49 6.96
N LYS A 93 -2.71 16.38 7.47
CA LYS A 93 -1.81 17.21 6.65
C LYS A 93 -0.37 16.68 6.61
N LEU A 94 -0.23 15.35 6.50
CA LEU A 94 1.09 14.73 6.41
C LEU A 94 1.74 15.01 5.06
N THR A 95 3.03 15.35 5.10
CA THR A 95 3.86 15.54 3.91
C THR A 95 4.75 14.33 3.63
N SER A 96 5.06 13.54 4.66
CA SER A 96 5.92 12.37 4.59
C SER A 96 5.53 11.35 5.66
N LEU A 97 5.63 10.06 5.32
CA LEU A 97 5.45 8.95 6.23
C LEU A 97 6.62 7.98 6.05
N LYS A 98 7.43 7.79 7.11
CA LYS A 98 8.56 6.84 7.10
C LYS A 98 8.20 5.61 7.90
N ILE A 99 8.19 4.47 7.23
CA ILE A 99 7.84 3.17 7.82
C ILE A 99 8.81 2.06 7.40
N ASP A 100 9.99 2.40 6.91
CA ASP A 100 10.96 1.47 6.31
C ASP A 100 11.30 0.28 7.23
N LYS A 101 11.35 0.52 8.54
CA LYS A 101 11.69 -0.50 9.55
C LYS A 101 10.47 -1.26 10.12
N CYS A 102 9.24 -0.93 9.75
CA CYS A 102 8.04 -1.67 10.19
C CYS A 102 7.87 -2.97 9.38
N ILE A 103 8.82 -3.91 9.48
CA ILE A 103 8.94 -5.09 8.59
C ILE A 103 7.80 -6.10 8.73
N VAL A 104 7.07 -6.08 9.85
CA VAL A 104 5.93 -6.98 10.12
C VAL A 104 4.57 -6.36 9.79
N LEU A 105 4.55 -5.19 9.14
CA LEU A 105 3.33 -4.49 8.79
C LEU A 105 2.53 -5.29 7.76
N THR A 106 1.35 -5.76 8.14
CA THR A 106 0.43 -6.54 7.30
C THR A 106 -0.79 -5.73 6.89
N LYS A 107 -1.15 -4.70 7.67
CA LYS A 107 -2.31 -3.86 7.43
C LYS A 107 -1.98 -2.38 7.50
N ILE A 108 -2.40 -1.66 6.46
CA ILE A 108 -2.25 -0.21 6.40
C ILE A 108 -3.55 0.43 5.92
N THR A 109 -3.96 1.49 6.61
CA THR A 109 -5.11 2.32 6.24
C THR A 109 -4.66 3.77 6.35
N ILE A 110 -4.61 4.48 5.23
CA ILE A 110 -4.27 5.90 5.20
C ILE A 110 -5.38 6.56 4.43
N ASN A 111 -6.30 7.25 5.09
CA ASN A 111 -7.48 7.81 4.46
C ASN A 111 -7.57 9.31 4.70
N TYR A 112 -8.02 10.04 3.68
CA TYR A 112 -8.21 11.49 3.73
C TYR A 112 -6.98 12.23 4.25
N THR A 113 -5.82 11.96 3.66
CA THR A 113 -4.58 12.65 3.96
C THR A 113 -4.10 13.47 2.76
N THR A 114 -3.23 14.45 3.01
CA THR A 114 -2.53 15.20 1.96
C THR A 114 -1.24 14.52 1.51
N LEU A 115 -0.99 13.27 1.90
CA LEU A 115 0.24 12.57 1.61
C LEU A 115 0.36 12.34 0.09
N GLY A 116 1.27 13.07 -0.55
CA GLY A 116 1.47 13.00 -2.00
C GLY A 116 2.36 11.83 -2.46
N SER A 117 3.09 11.20 -1.53
CA SER A 117 3.82 9.98 -1.85
C SER A 117 4.04 9.13 -0.61
N LEU A 118 3.96 7.82 -0.75
CA LEU A 118 4.23 6.84 0.29
C LEU A 118 5.29 5.87 -0.20
N SER A 119 6.42 5.78 0.50
CA SER A 119 7.35 4.69 0.28
C SER A 119 7.02 3.57 1.25
N LEU A 120 6.66 2.41 0.73
CA LEU A 120 6.47 1.21 1.54
C LEU A 120 7.74 0.36 1.63
N GLY A 121 8.81 0.76 0.93
CA GLY A 121 10.03 -0.02 0.82
C GLY A 121 9.77 -1.42 0.25
N SER A 122 10.57 -2.38 0.71
CA SER A 122 10.60 -3.77 0.29
C SER A 122 9.51 -4.65 0.95
N LYS A 123 8.23 -4.22 0.89
CA LYS A 123 7.13 -4.84 1.67
C LYS A 123 6.05 -5.51 0.83
N PRO A 124 6.30 -6.72 0.30
CA PRO A 124 5.31 -7.51 -0.43
C PRO A 124 4.27 -8.23 0.46
N ARG A 125 4.28 -8.02 1.80
CA ARG A 125 3.42 -8.75 2.76
C ARG A 125 2.20 -7.99 3.28
N LEU A 126 1.87 -6.83 2.70
CA LEU A 126 0.63 -6.14 3.03
C LEU A 126 -0.56 -6.99 2.55
N GLN A 127 -1.33 -7.53 3.50
CA GLN A 127 -2.53 -8.32 3.24
C GLN A 127 -3.77 -7.44 3.07
N GLN A 128 -3.77 -6.26 3.71
CA GLN A 128 -4.90 -5.34 3.71
C GLN A 128 -4.43 -3.90 3.55
N THR A 129 -4.86 -3.25 2.47
CA THR A 129 -4.56 -1.85 2.17
C THR A 129 -5.86 -1.06 1.95
N ASN A 130 -5.95 0.14 2.50
CA ASN A 130 -7.05 1.06 2.24
C ASN A 130 -6.51 2.50 2.15
N PHE A 131 -6.72 3.15 1.01
CA PHE A 131 -6.13 4.45 0.68
C PHE A 131 -7.17 5.48 0.18
N VAL A 132 -8.38 5.44 0.74
CA VAL A 132 -9.51 6.26 0.28
C VAL A 132 -9.29 7.75 0.54
N GLY A 133 -9.63 8.58 -0.46
CA GLY A 133 -9.71 10.04 -0.30
C GLY A 133 -8.36 10.77 -0.22
N ASN A 134 -7.26 10.10 -0.57
CA ASN A 134 -5.95 10.74 -0.72
C ASN A 134 -5.80 11.27 -2.15
N LYS A 135 -5.40 12.54 -2.28
CA LYS A 135 -5.11 13.09 -3.60
C LYS A 135 -3.69 12.70 -3.99
N ARG A 136 -3.55 11.82 -4.99
CA ARG A 136 -2.28 11.49 -5.66
C ARG A 136 -1.25 10.81 -4.75
N LEU A 137 -1.64 9.74 -4.05
CA LEU A 137 -0.68 8.97 -3.25
C LEU A 137 0.23 8.16 -4.19
N ILE A 138 1.43 8.67 -4.46
CA ILE A 138 2.40 8.00 -5.33
C ILE A 138 3.24 7.02 -4.51
N PHE A 139 3.27 5.75 -4.90
CA PHE A 139 4.09 4.76 -4.21
C PHE A 139 5.52 4.82 -4.71
N ARG A 140 6.46 5.15 -3.81
CA ARG A 140 7.89 5.17 -4.13
C ARG A 140 8.51 3.86 -3.71
N ASP A 141 8.90 3.09 -4.70
CA ASP A 141 9.51 1.80 -4.52
C ASP A 141 10.98 1.95 -4.10
N ILE A 142 11.38 1.28 -3.00
CA ILE A 142 12.81 1.03 -2.70
C ILE A 142 13.13 -0.37 -3.22
N ALA A 143 12.79 -0.60 -4.49
CA ALA A 143 12.89 -1.88 -5.19
C ALA A 143 14.27 -2.52 -5.08
N LEU A 144 15.30 -1.69 -4.88
CA LEU A 144 16.69 -2.13 -4.81
C LEU A 144 16.91 -3.18 -3.71
N LYS A 145 16.26 -3.06 -2.55
CA LYS A 145 16.51 -3.98 -1.44
C LYS A 145 15.90 -5.37 -1.70
N ASP A 146 14.67 -5.44 -2.17
CA ASP A 146 14.04 -6.71 -2.58
C ASP A 146 14.74 -7.34 -3.79
N GLN A 147 15.18 -6.50 -4.74
CA GLN A 147 16.00 -6.95 -5.87
C GLN A 147 17.30 -7.58 -5.38
N ILE A 148 17.98 -6.94 -4.41
CA ILE A 148 19.23 -7.44 -3.83
C ILE A 148 18.99 -8.71 -3.00
N GLU A 149 17.95 -8.78 -2.17
CA GLU A 149 17.64 -9.99 -1.38
C GLU A 149 17.24 -11.17 -2.28
N THR A 150 16.45 -10.92 -3.32
CA THR A 150 16.08 -11.93 -4.33
C THR A 150 17.31 -12.40 -5.11
N LEU A 151 18.15 -11.49 -5.58
CA LEU A 151 19.44 -11.83 -6.21
C LEU A 151 20.34 -12.64 -5.27
N THR A 152 20.45 -12.20 -4.02
CA THR A 152 21.31 -12.82 -3.01
C THR A 152 20.85 -14.23 -2.68
N SER A 153 19.54 -14.44 -2.49
CA SER A 153 18.97 -15.77 -2.22
C SER A 153 19.07 -16.74 -3.39
N LEU A 154 19.24 -16.26 -4.63
CA LEU A 154 19.42 -17.10 -5.82
C LEU A 154 20.90 -17.37 -6.13
N ILE A 155 21.79 -16.43 -5.81
CA ILE A 155 23.23 -16.58 -6.00
C ILE A 155 23.84 -17.45 -4.89
N LEU A 156 23.41 -17.30 -3.63
CA LEU A 156 23.98 -18.01 -2.47
C LEU A 156 23.92 -19.56 -2.58
N PRO A 157 22.84 -20.18 -3.09
CA PRO A 157 22.77 -21.65 -3.22
C PRO A 157 23.32 -22.18 -4.55
N ALA A 158 23.48 -21.33 -5.57
CA ALA A 158 23.79 -21.76 -6.93
C ALA A 158 25.30 -21.87 -7.18
N LYS A 159 25.80 -23.07 -7.49
CA LYS A 159 27.18 -23.28 -7.98
C LYS A 159 27.48 -22.56 -9.30
N SER A 160 26.46 -22.21 -10.07
CA SER A 160 26.54 -21.37 -11.27
C SER A 160 25.18 -20.74 -11.54
N VAL A 161 25.09 -19.41 -11.53
CA VAL A 161 23.89 -18.68 -11.96
C VAL A 161 23.99 -18.43 -13.45
N SER A 162 23.01 -18.87 -14.24
CA SER A 162 23.00 -18.57 -15.67
C SER A 162 22.46 -17.16 -15.93
N LEU A 163 22.89 -16.55 -17.04
CA LEU A 163 22.32 -15.28 -17.51
C LEU A 163 20.81 -15.38 -17.74
N ASN A 164 20.30 -16.58 -18.08
CA ASN A 164 18.88 -16.81 -18.28
C ASN A 164 18.10 -16.82 -16.95
N ASP A 165 18.69 -17.34 -15.88
CA ASP A 165 18.10 -17.29 -14.54
C ASP A 165 17.97 -15.82 -14.07
N LEU A 166 19.01 -15.01 -14.27
CA LEU A 166 18.97 -13.58 -13.95
C LEU A 166 17.91 -12.81 -14.77
N LYS A 167 17.78 -13.13 -16.05
CA LYS A 167 16.73 -12.54 -16.92
C LYS A 167 15.33 -12.94 -16.49
N LEU A 168 15.14 -14.17 -16.00
CA LEU A 168 13.85 -14.64 -15.49
C LEU A 168 13.46 -13.85 -14.22
N VAL A 169 14.42 -13.65 -13.33
CA VAL A 169 14.23 -12.93 -12.06
C VAL A 169 13.91 -11.46 -12.29
N ASP A 170 14.68 -10.78 -13.14
CA ASP A 170 14.43 -9.37 -13.48
C ASP A 170 13.00 -9.17 -14.04
N LYS A 171 12.55 -10.08 -14.91
CA LYS A 171 11.20 -10.02 -15.47
C LYS A 171 10.12 -10.28 -14.42
N LYS A 172 10.31 -11.27 -13.55
CA LYS A 172 9.37 -11.60 -12.47
C LYS A 172 9.23 -10.45 -11.48
N ILE A 173 10.34 -9.81 -11.11
CA ILE A 173 10.33 -8.62 -10.25
C ILE A 173 9.56 -7.47 -10.91
N LYS A 174 9.77 -7.24 -12.21
CA LYS A 174 9.02 -6.21 -12.95
C LYS A 174 7.52 -6.50 -12.99
N GLU A 175 7.13 -7.75 -13.20
CA GLU A 175 5.73 -8.18 -13.19
C GLU A 175 5.08 -7.95 -11.82
N GLU A 176 5.68 -8.47 -10.75
CA GLU A 176 5.19 -8.31 -9.37
C GLU A 176 5.05 -6.83 -8.98
N ARG A 177 6.00 -5.99 -9.42
CA ARG A 177 5.98 -4.54 -9.19
C ARG A 177 4.81 -3.85 -9.89
N LEU A 178 4.56 -4.18 -11.15
CA LEU A 178 3.46 -3.59 -11.90
C LEU A 178 2.11 -4.03 -11.35
N ASP A 179 1.98 -5.30 -10.97
CA ASP A 179 0.76 -5.82 -10.33
C ASP A 179 0.48 -5.12 -9.00
N TYR A 180 1.51 -4.93 -8.18
CA TYR A 180 1.40 -4.18 -6.94
C TYR A 180 0.88 -2.76 -7.16
N HIS A 181 1.42 -2.03 -8.13
CA HIS A 181 0.92 -0.69 -8.48
C HIS A 181 -0.55 -0.70 -8.90
N LEU A 182 -0.99 -1.71 -9.66
CA LEU A 182 -2.40 -1.85 -10.05
C LEU A 182 -3.31 -2.12 -8.84
N GLN A 183 -2.91 -3.02 -7.93
CA GLN A 183 -3.69 -3.31 -6.72
C GLN A 183 -3.85 -2.08 -5.84
N VAL A 184 -2.78 -1.31 -5.69
CA VAL A 184 -2.79 -0.05 -4.95
C VAL A 184 -3.76 0.95 -5.57
N ILE A 185 -3.66 1.17 -6.88
CA ILE A 185 -4.57 2.07 -7.61
C ILE A 185 -6.01 1.64 -7.37
N LYS A 186 -6.32 0.34 -7.52
CA LYS A 186 -7.65 -0.24 -7.23
C LYS A 186 -8.11 0.10 -5.80
N SER A 187 -7.27 -0.11 -4.79
CA SER A 187 -7.61 0.11 -3.38
C SER A 187 -7.83 1.57 -2.98
N SER A 188 -7.51 2.52 -3.86
CA SER A 188 -7.74 3.97 -3.62
C SER A 188 -9.13 4.44 -4.05
N PHE A 189 -9.88 3.62 -4.80
CA PHE A 189 -11.23 3.92 -5.28
C PHE A 189 -12.32 3.40 -4.34
N ASP A 190 -13.50 4.01 -4.42
CA ASP A 190 -14.73 3.42 -3.87
C ASP A 190 -15.15 2.16 -4.63
N GLU A 191 -16.05 1.36 -4.04
CA GLU A 191 -16.50 0.07 -4.58
C GLU A 191 -17.05 0.17 -6.01
N ASN A 192 -17.76 1.26 -6.35
CA ASN A 192 -18.32 1.44 -7.69
C ASN A 192 -17.20 1.69 -8.71
N ASN A 193 -16.25 2.56 -8.38
CA ASN A 193 -15.11 2.85 -9.24
C ASN A 193 -14.16 1.65 -9.36
N GLN A 194 -14.02 0.82 -8.31
CA GLN A 194 -13.30 -0.46 -8.39
C GLN A 194 -13.92 -1.42 -9.41
N LEU A 195 -15.24 -1.62 -9.39
CA LEU A 195 -15.95 -2.46 -10.35
C LEU A 195 -15.77 -1.97 -11.80
N TRP A 196 -15.79 -0.65 -12.02
CA TRP A 196 -15.52 -0.07 -13.33
C TRP A 196 -14.06 -0.26 -13.77
N LEU A 197 -13.11 -0.21 -12.84
CA LEU A 197 -11.70 -0.44 -13.12
C LEU A 197 -11.40 -1.90 -13.49
N GLU A 198 -12.03 -2.86 -12.79
CA GLU A 198 -11.97 -4.28 -13.14
C GLU A 198 -12.57 -4.53 -14.52
N SER A 199 -13.76 -3.98 -14.77
CA SER A 199 -14.42 -4.05 -16.08
C SER A 199 -13.58 -3.43 -17.20
N LEU A 200 -12.85 -2.33 -16.92
CA LEU A 200 -11.93 -1.70 -17.86
C LEU A 200 -10.78 -2.63 -18.22
N VAL A 201 -10.14 -3.23 -17.21
CA VAL A 201 -9.01 -4.15 -17.37
C VAL A 201 -9.42 -5.41 -18.15
N ASP A 202 -10.58 -5.98 -17.85
CA ASP A 202 -11.10 -7.14 -18.54
C ASP A 202 -11.46 -6.84 -20.00
N ALA A 203 -12.12 -5.70 -20.25
CA ALA A 203 -12.43 -5.25 -21.60
C ALA A 203 -11.15 -5.02 -22.42
N GLN A 204 -10.11 -4.43 -21.82
CA GLN A 204 -8.79 -4.27 -22.45
C GLN A 204 -8.21 -5.63 -22.83
N GLN A 205 -8.23 -6.59 -21.91
CA GLN A 205 -7.67 -7.93 -22.14
C GLN A 205 -8.42 -8.68 -23.24
N GLU A 206 -9.74 -8.53 -23.31
CA GLU A 206 -10.55 -9.10 -24.38
C GLU A 206 -10.30 -8.42 -25.75
N VAL A 207 -10.05 -7.10 -25.76
CA VAL A 207 -9.62 -6.39 -26.98
C VAL A 207 -8.26 -6.90 -27.45
N LEU A 208 -7.32 -7.15 -26.55
CA LEU A 208 -5.99 -7.66 -26.90
C LEU A 208 -6.05 -9.10 -27.44
N LYS A 209 -6.92 -9.95 -26.87
CA LYS A 209 -7.04 -11.37 -27.28
C LYS A 209 -7.85 -11.54 -28.57
N ASN A 210 -9.05 -10.98 -28.59
CA ASN A 210 -10.08 -11.30 -29.58
C ASN A 210 -10.45 -10.10 -30.46
N ASN A 211 -10.01 -8.90 -30.09
CA ASN A 211 -10.25 -7.65 -30.83
C ASN A 211 -11.73 -7.42 -31.22
N SER A 212 -12.66 -7.88 -30.37
CA SER A 212 -14.08 -7.86 -30.71
C SER A 212 -14.66 -6.45 -30.64
N LYS A 213 -15.63 -6.16 -31.53
CA LYS A 213 -16.37 -4.89 -31.53
C LYS A 213 -17.08 -4.64 -30.19
N PHE A 214 -17.56 -5.72 -29.56
CA PHE A 214 -18.19 -5.66 -28.25
C PHE A 214 -17.19 -5.23 -27.17
N ALA A 215 -16.00 -5.83 -27.12
CA ALA A 215 -14.98 -5.49 -26.14
C ALA A 215 -14.50 -4.04 -26.28
N ARG A 216 -14.29 -3.56 -27.52
CA ARG A 216 -13.96 -2.13 -27.77
C ARG A 216 -15.06 -1.20 -27.25
N LYS A 217 -16.34 -1.56 -27.43
CA LYS A 217 -17.47 -0.77 -26.93
C LYS A 217 -17.53 -0.77 -25.40
N GLN A 218 -17.25 -1.90 -24.75
CA GLN A 218 -17.18 -1.98 -23.28
C GLN A 218 -16.01 -1.18 -22.73
N LEU A 219 -14.84 -1.26 -23.36
CA LEU A 219 -13.66 -0.49 -22.98
C LEU A 219 -13.95 1.02 -22.99
N GLU A 220 -14.53 1.53 -24.07
CA GLU A 220 -14.90 2.95 -24.18
C GLU A 220 -15.98 3.36 -23.18
N LYS A 221 -16.92 2.46 -22.87
CA LYS A 221 -17.93 2.72 -21.83
C LYS A 221 -17.29 2.87 -20.45
N CYS A 222 -16.35 1.97 -20.09
CA CYS A 222 -15.65 2.01 -18.81
C CYS A 222 -14.77 3.25 -18.70
N LYS A 223 -14.03 3.62 -19.77
CA LYS A 223 -13.24 4.86 -19.81
C LYS A 223 -14.10 6.08 -19.51
N LYS A 224 -15.26 6.23 -20.17
CA LYS A 224 -16.16 7.37 -19.94
C LYS A 224 -16.65 7.45 -18.50
N LYS A 225 -16.91 6.31 -17.86
CA LYS A 225 -17.33 6.28 -16.46
C LYS A 225 -16.20 6.59 -15.50
N LEU A 226 -15.02 6.06 -15.74
CA LEU A 226 -13.84 6.35 -14.92
C LEU A 226 -13.35 7.78 -15.07
N LEU A 227 -13.64 8.48 -16.18
CA LEU A 227 -13.34 9.91 -16.32
C LEU A 227 -14.06 10.80 -15.29
N GLU A 228 -15.11 10.30 -14.63
CA GLU A 228 -15.76 10.99 -13.51
C GLU A 228 -14.87 11.00 -12.24
N ALA A 229 -13.89 10.08 -12.14
CA ALA A 229 -13.00 9.89 -10.98
C ALA A 229 -11.50 9.98 -11.31
N LEU A 230 -11.11 9.83 -12.57
CA LEU A 230 -9.73 9.78 -13.07
C LEU A 230 -9.54 10.71 -14.27
N THR A 231 -8.30 11.13 -14.47
CA THR A 231 -7.89 11.78 -15.71
C THR A 231 -7.70 10.76 -16.83
N ALA A 232 -7.76 11.24 -18.09
CA ALA A 232 -7.48 10.41 -19.26
C ALA A 232 -6.05 9.83 -19.23
N GLU A 233 -5.09 10.58 -18.68
CA GLU A 233 -3.69 10.15 -18.51
C GLU A 233 -3.58 9.00 -17.52
N GLU A 234 -4.25 9.07 -16.37
CA GLU A 234 -4.27 7.99 -15.37
C GLU A 234 -4.92 6.72 -15.93
N ILE A 235 -6.03 6.85 -16.65
CA ILE A 235 -6.67 5.72 -17.32
C ILE A 235 -5.70 5.09 -18.33
N GLN A 236 -5.02 5.89 -19.14
CA GLN A 236 -4.08 5.37 -20.14
C GLN A 236 -2.86 4.70 -19.48
N ASP A 237 -2.36 5.26 -18.39
CA ASP A 237 -1.26 4.68 -17.60
C ASP A 237 -1.64 3.31 -17.02
N ILE A 238 -2.84 3.16 -16.47
CA ILE A 238 -3.38 1.86 -16.00
C ILE A 238 -3.43 0.84 -17.14
N LEU A 239 -3.96 1.24 -18.30
CA LEU A 239 -4.06 0.36 -19.47
C LEU A 239 -2.69 -0.07 -19.99
N ASN A 240 -1.73 0.86 -20.04
CA ASN A 240 -0.36 0.59 -20.46
C ASN A 240 0.35 -0.39 -19.50
N LYS A 241 0.22 -0.18 -18.19
CA LYS A 241 0.78 -1.10 -17.18
C LYS A 241 0.22 -2.51 -17.31
N LYS A 242 -1.07 -2.66 -17.61
CA LYS A 242 -1.66 -3.99 -17.82
C LYS A 242 -1.15 -4.67 -19.10
N ILE A 243 -0.94 -3.91 -20.17
CA ILE A 243 -0.30 -4.44 -21.39
C ILE A 243 1.10 -4.96 -21.04
N GLU A 244 1.90 -4.16 -20.35
CA GLU A 244 3.27 -4.53 -19.95
C GLU A 244 3.30 -5.80 -19.08
N ILE A 245 2.39 -5.95 -18.11
CA ILE A 245 2.24 -7.18 -17.32
C ILE A 245 1.98 -8.38 -18.23
N ASN A 246 1.00 -8.29 -19.13
CA ASN A 246 0.66 -9.40 -20.01
C ASN A 246 1.85 -9.79 -20.92
N GLU A 247 2.64 -8.82 -21.39
CA GLU A 247 3.86 -9.08 -22.16
C GLU A 247 4.92 -9.79 -21.33
N LEU A 248 5.13 -9.38 -20.07
CA LEU A 248 6.06 -10.03 -19.15
C LEU A 248 5.64 -11.47 -18.83
N GLU A 249 4.35 -11.71 -18.58
CA GLU A 249 3.78 -13.05 -18.35
C GLU A 249 4.07 -14.00 -19.53
N VAL A 250 3.85 -13.53 -20.77
CA VAL A 250 4.15 -14.30 -21.99
C VAL A 250 5.64 -14.59 -22.10
N GLN A 251 6.48 -13.60 -21.85
CA GLN A 251 7.94 -13.76 -21.91
C GLN A 251 8.45 -14.74 -20.85
N LEU A 252 7.92 -14.70 -19.63
CA LEU A 252 8.25 -15.62 -18.54
C LEU A 252 7.83 -17.05 -18.87
N ASN A 253 6.62 -17.24 -19.39
CA ASN A 253 6.13 -18.54 -19.83
C ASN A 253 7.01 -19.14 -20.94
N ASN A 254 7.49 -18.32 -21.87
CA ASN A 254 8.41 -18.76 -22.92
C ASN A 254 9.78 -19.14 -22.36
N LEU A 255 10.38 -18.31 -21.50
CA LEU A 255 11.66 -18.59 -20.84
C LEU A 255 11.61 -19.87 -20.00
N ASN A 256 10.55 -20.08 -19.23
CA ASN A 256 10.35 -21.31 -18.45
C ASN A 256 10.29 -22.56 -19.35
N LYS A 257 9.64 -22.49 -20.51
CA LYS A 257 9.61 -23.59 -21.48
C LYS A 257 10.99 -23.91 -22.05
N PHE A 258 11.83 -22.90 -22.29
CA PHE A 258 13.22 -23.11 -22.73
C PHE A 258 14.06 -23.79 -21.64
N LEU A 259 13.99 -23.32 -20.41
CA LEU A 259 14.75 -23.88 -19.28
C LEU A 259 14.36 -25.33 -18.93
N LEU A 260 13.10 -25.72 -19.15
CA LEU A 260 12.65 -27.11 -18.97
C LEU A 260 13.13 -28.05 -20.09
N ARG A 261 13.40 -27.53 -21.30
CA ARG A 261 13.95 -28.33 -22.40
C ARG A 261 15.44 -28.60 -22.24
N ASP A 262 16.20 -27.66 -21.69
CA ASP A 262 17.66 -27.80 -21.51
C ASP A 262 18.06 -28.71 -20.32
N ARG A 263 17.08 -29.24 -19.55
CA ARG A 263 17.31 -30.15 -18.42
C ARG A 263 17.07 -31.63 -18.74
N HIS A 264 16.71 -31.96 -19.98
CA HIS A 264 16.51 -33.33 -20.48
C HIS A 264 17.53 -33.66 -21.57
#